data_AF-A0A1A8A7N8-F1
#
_entry.id   AF-A0A1A8A7N8-F1
#
_cell.length_a   1.000
_cell.length_b   1.000
_cell.length_c   1.000
_cell.angle_alpha   90.00
_cell.angle_beta   90.00
_cell.angle_gamma   90.00
#
_symmetry.space_group_name_H-M   'P 1'
#
loop_
_entity.id
_entity.type
_entity.pdbx_description
1 polymer ?
#
loop_
_entity_poly.entity_id
_entity_poly.type
_entity_poly.pdbx_seq_one_letter_code
_entity_poly.pdbx_strand_id
1 'polypeptide(L)' 'ALPNFPQDLLKQMKSLTVTAYNCAKMCASGQTFQMTDRKCCHECVRCDDGYVSNGTKCEKCGDWEYPNHLRNKCVEKTD' A
#
# COMPACT_ATOMS: atom_id res chain seq x y z
N ALA A 1 19.95 9.71 17.66
CA ALA A 1 19.45 11.09 17.52
C ALA A 1 19.34 11.40 16.03
N LEU A 2 18.14 11.74 15.54
CA LEU A 2 17.96 12.20 14.17
C LEU A 2 18.69 13.56 14.01
N PRO A 3 19.36 13.82 12.88
CA PRO A 3 20.04 15.09 12.67
C PRO A 3 19.04 16.25 12.77
N ASN A 4 19.42 17.28 13.51
CA ASN A 4 18.67 18.53 13.66
C ASN A 4 18.43 19.13 12.27
N PHE A 5 17.23 18.91 11.72
CA PHE A 5 16.82 19.54 10.47
C PHE A 5 16.52 21.02 10.76
N PRO A 6 17.15 21.97 10.03
CA PRO A 6 16.86 23.39 10.18
C PRO A 6 15.37 23.65 9.97
N GLN A 7 14.70 24.23 10.97
CA GLN A 7 13.26 24.54 10.92
C GLN A 7 12.91 25.45 9.74
N ASP A 8 13.86 26.24 9.26
CA ASP A 8 13.70 27.14 8.12
C ASP A 8 13.59 26.37 6.79
N LEU A 9 14.31 25.24 6.65
CA LEU A 9 14.15 24.35 5.49
C LEU A 9 12.80 23.64 5.53
N LEU A 10 12.35 23.18 6.70
CA LEU A 10 11.01 22.59 6.86
C LEU A 10 9.90 23.57 6.50
N LYS A 11 10.03 24.86 6.86
CA LYS A 11 9.08 25.91 6.47
C LYS A 11 9.07 26.17 4.96
N GLN A 12 10.22 26.10 4.29
CA GLN A 12 10.33 26.24 2.83
C GLN A 12 9.81 25.01 2.07
N MET A 13 9.90 23.81 2.67
CA MET A 13 9.38 22.57 2.09
C MET A 13 7.86 22.43 2.17
N LYS A 14 7.14 23.31 2.90
CA LYS A 14 5.68 23.24 3.07
C LYS A 14 4.87 23.43 1.76
N SER A 15 5.50 23.89 0.68
CA SER A 15 4.84 24.11 -0.62
C SER A 15 5.61 23.59 -1.83
N LEU A 16 6.64 22.76 -1.64
CA LEU A 16 7.35 22.14 -2.75
C LEU A 16 6.56 20.91 -3.23
N THR A 17 5.88 21.04 -4.37
CA THR A 17 5.38 19.87 -5.11
C THR A 17 6.57 19.11 -5.67
N VAL A 18 7.01 18.08 -4.95
CA VAL A 18 8.07 17.19 -5.43
C VAL A 18 7.46 16.22 -6.44
N THR A 19 7.95 16.25 -7.68
CA THR A 19 7.57 15.27 -8.69
C THR A 19 8.26 13.95 -8.36
N ALA A 20 7.51 12.98 -7.86
CA ALA A 20 8.03 11.63 -7.70
C ALA A 20 8.13 10.96 -9.08
N TYR A 21 9.34 10.67 -9.55
CA TYR A 21 9.57 9.87 -10.77
C TYR A 21 9.52 8.37 -10.44
N ASN A 22 8.36 7.91 -9.97
CA ASN A 22 8.15 6.49 -9.69
C ASN A 22 7.75 5.78 -10.97
N CYS A 23 8.32 4.59 -11.22
CA CYS A 23 7.96 3.77 -12.38
C CYS A 23 6.49 3.30 -12.34
N ALA A 24 5.91 3.20 -11.14
CA ALA A 24 4.56 2.72 -10.94
C ALA A 24 3.82 3.49 -9.83
N LYS A 25 2.49 3.46 -9.93
CA LYS A 25 1.57 4.08 -8.95
C LYS A 25 1.49 3.22 -7.69
N MET A 26 1.10 3.84 -6.57
CA MET A 26 0.73 3.08 -5.37
C MET A 26 -0.48 2.18 -5.66
N CYS A 27 -0.49 0.98 -5.06
CA CYS A 27 -1.60 0.05 -5.22
C CYS A 27 -2.80 0.46 -4.38
N ALA A 28 -3.99 0.17 -4.91
CA ALA A 28 -5.23 0.40 -4.17
C ALA A 28 -5.40 -0.67 -3.08
N SER A 29 -6.30 -0.41 -2.12
CA SER A 29 -6.70 -1.45 -1.17
C SER A 29 -7.27 -2.67 -1.92
N GLY A 30 -6.96 -3.87 -1.41
CA GLY A 30 -7.20 -5.14 -2.09
C GLY A 30 -6.13 -5.57 -3.09
N GLN A 31 -5.08 -4.76 -3.27
CA GLN A 31 -3.94 -5.07 -4.11
C GLN A 31 -2.62 -5.00 -3.35
N THR A 32 -1.59 -5.66 -3.87
CA THR A 32 -0.22 -5.61 -3.38
C THR A 32 0.76 -5.40 -4.54
N PHE A 33 1.97 -4.98 -4.19
CA PHE A 33 3.06 -4.83 -5.14
C PHE A 33 3.65 -6.19 -5.50
N GLN A 34 3.64 -6.51 -6.79
CA GLN A 34 4.41 -7.61 -7.35
C GLN A 34 5.58 -7.03 -8.15
N MET A 35 6.81 -7.46 -7.84
CA MET A 35 7.97 -7.06 -8.63
C MET A 35 7.82 -7.58 -10.06
N THR A 36 8.05 -6.68 -11.02
CA THR A 36 8.19 -7.07 -12.43
C THR A 36 9.65 -7.46 -12.71
N ASP A 37 9.91 -8.02 -13.89
CA ASP A 37 11.28 -8.30 -14.36
C ASP A 37 12.17 -7.03 -14.39
N ARG A 38 11.56 -5.83 -14.36
CA ARG A 38 12.27 -4.57 -14.17
C ARG A 38 12.44 -4.31 -12.67
N LYS A 39 13.68 -4.40 -12.19
CA LYS A 39 14.08 -4.31 -10.77
C LYS A 39 13.55 -3.11 -9.96
N CYS A 40 13.14 -2.01 -10.60
CA CYS A 40 12.61 -0.81 -9.94
C CYS A 40 11.10 -0.60 -10.11
N CYS A 41 10.42 -1.47 -10.87
CA CYS A 41 9.01 -1.32 -11.22
C CYS A 41 8.20 -2.45 -10.60
N HIS A 42 7.04 -2.09 -10.08
CA HIS A 42 6.07 -3.03 -9.52
C HIS A 42 4.74 -2.91 -10.24
N GLU A 43 4.02 -4.01 -10.32
CA GLU A 43 2.63 -4.03 -10.74
C GLU A 43 1.72 -4.26 -9.54
N CYS A 44 0.50 -3.75 -9.65
CA CYS A 44 -0.52 -3.93 -8.63
C CYS A 44 -1.36 -5.14 -8.97
N VAL A 45 -1.23 -6.18 -8.16
CA VAL A 45 -1.99 -7.42 -8.31
C VAL A 45 -2.98 -7.57 -7.17
N ARG A 46 -4.14 -8.14 -7.49
CA ARG A 46 -5.20 -8.38 -6.52
C ARG A 46 -4.76 -9.47 -5.54
N CYS A 47 -5.03 -9.30 -4.24
CA CYS A 47 -4.73 -10.32 -3.24
C CYS A 47 -5.45 -11.63 -3.52
N ASP A 48 -4.87 -12.77 -3.18
CA ASP A 48 -5.51 -14.08 -3.34
C ASP A 48 -6.77 -14.25 -2.48
N ASP A 49 -7.52 -15.31 -2.75
CA ASP A 49 -8.69 -15.67 -1.94
C ASP A 49 -8.31 -15.91 -0.48
N GLY A 50 -9.12 -15.37 0.44
CA GLY A 50 -8.85 -15.38 1.87
C GLY A 50 -7.91 -14.27 2.34
N TYR A 51 -7.41 -13.40 1.44
CA TYR A 51 -6.50 -12.31 1.79
C TYR A 51 -7.08 -10.91 1.51
N VAL A 52 -6.62 -9.93 2.28
CA VAL A 52 -6.95 -8.51 2.13
C VAL A 52 -5.70 -7.63 2.12
N SER A 53 -5.78 -6.41 1.60
CA SER A 53 -4.67 -5.45 1.70
C SER A 53 -5.13 -4.01 1.81
N ASN A 54 -4.30 -3.17 2.43
CA ASN A 54 -4.40 -1.72 2.35
C ASN A 54 -3.43 -1.10 1.32
N GLY A 55 -3.02 -1.86 0.29
CA GLY A 55 -2.21 -1.38 -0.83
C GLY A 55 -0.71 -1.68 -0.72
N THR A 56 -0.27 -2.30 0.38
CA THR A 56 1.16 -2.63 0.58
C THR A 56 1.38 -4.14 0.48
N LYS A 57 0.72 -4.91 1.36
CA LYS A 57 0.89 -6.36 1.48
C LYS A 57 -0.46 -7.04 1.68
N CYS A 58 -0.62 -8.24 1.15
CA CYS A 58 -1.79 -9.09 1.41
C CYS A 58 -1.64 -9.83 2.74
N GLU A 59 -2.69 -9.79 3.55
CA GLU A 59 -2.80 -10.41 4.87
C GLU A 59 -4.00 -11.35 4.90
N LYS A 60 -3.83 -12.51 5.52
CA LYS A 60 -4.88 -13.54 5.57
C LYS A 60 -5.96 -13.11 6.56
N CYS A 61 -7.23 -13.26 6.19
CA CYS A 61 -8.34 -13.11 7.13
C CYS A 61 -8.33 -14.21 8.20
N GLY A 62 -8.93 -13.93 9.36
CA GLY A 62 -9.08 -14.92 10.42
C GLY A 62 -9.98 -16.09 10.01
N ASP A 63 -9.94 -17.17 10.80
CA ASP A 63 -10.66 -18.41 10.48
C ASP A 63 -12.19 -18.23 10.42
N TRP A 64 -12.72 -17.24 11.13
CA TRP A 64 -14.16 -16.87 11.17
C TRP A 64 -14.51 -15.68 10.29
N GLU A 65 -13.60 -15.26 9.43
CA GLU A 65 -13.77 -14.13 8.54
C GLU A 65 -13.60 -14.53 7.07
N TYR A 66 -14.05 -13.67 6.17
CA TYR A 66 -13.78 -13.76 4.74
C TYR A 66 -13.48 -12.38 4.16
N PRO A 67 -12.68 -12.27 3.09
CA PRO A 67 -12.47 -11.00 2.42
C PRO A 67 -13.78 -10.51 1.79
N ASN A 68 -14.05 -9.21 1.89
CA ASN A 68 -15.12 -8.63 1.10
C ASN A 68 -14.79 -8.64 -0.40
N HIS A 69 -15.77 -8.28 -1.24
CA HIS A 69 -15.63 -8.26 -2.69
C HIS A 69 -14.47 -7.35 -3.17
N LEU A 70 -14.16 -6.28 -2.45
CA LEU A 70 -13.01 -5.40 -2.77
C LEU A 70 -11.67 -5.94 -2.25
N ARG A 71 -11.66 -7.02 -1.45
CA ARG A 71 -10.49 -7.56 -0.73
C ARG A 71 -9.75 -6.49 0.09
N ASN A 72 -10.45 -5.44 0.54
CA ASN A 72 -9.84 -4.39 1.37
C ASN A 72 -10.15 -4.55 2.87
N LYS A 73 -11.07 -5.46 3.23
CA LYS A 73 -11.48 -5.70 4.61
C LYS A 73 -11.94 -7.14 4.81
N CYS A 74 -11.57 -7.73 5.94
CA CYS A 74 -12.13 -8.98 6.42
C CYS A 74 -13.49 -8.71 7.09
N VAL A 75 -14.48 -9.53 6.75
CA VAL A 75 -15.83 -9.46 7.29
C VAL A 75 -16.16 -10.78 7.96
N GLU A 76 -16.88 -10.73 9.08
CA GLU A 76 -17.28 -11.93 9.82
C GLU A 76 -18.24 -12.79 8.99
N LYS A 77 -18.05 -14.11 9.08
CA LYS A 77 -19.01 -15.08 8.56
C LYS A 77 -20.31 -14.90 9.34
N THR A 78 -21.40 -14.71 8.61
CA THR A 78 -22.75 -14.73 9.17
C THR A 78 -23.24 -16.17 9.08
N ASP A 79 -23.78 -16.69 10.20
CA ASP A 79 -24.44 -18.00 10.25
C ASP A 79 -25.73 -18.05 9.41
#